data_AF-A0A5J5HQW4-F1
#
_entry.id   AF-A0A5J5HQW4-F1
#
_cell.length_a   1.000
_cell.length_b   1.000
_cell.length_c   1.000
_cell.angle_alpha   90.00
_cell.angle_beta   90.00
_cell.angle_gamma   90.00
#
_symmetry.space_group_name_H-M   'P 1'
#
loop_
_entity.id
_entity.type
_entity.pdbx_description
1 polymer ?
#
loop_
_entity_poly.entity_id
_entity_poly.type
_entity_poly.pdbx_seq_one_letter_code
_entity_poly.pdbx_strand_id
1 'polypeptide(L)'
;MSIAQRELFQLDSPLLGEIRGERSLMAFPFFALAKNAWMKPLSYSTPTVSIEVRPSARGVATIYDKEIVLYIASLMAAKIEAGMAISQDFTFTAHDLFTVTGANHSARSYSRLADALERLQGTQIRTNIEAGGEGEEGFFSWLSEARLQYARSANGEKRLKSVKVRLCDWLFRAILRDGQVLDYASTYFQLGPIERRIYEVARSTCVDGEPLDMDLQLLKLQTGFQNPLSNFRIAMRQIAAANAIPGYDIALIEDAPAAVVEDGPRKAGRRSAAARVVITRRALLTSEAADGPA
;
A
#
# COMPACT_ATOMS: atom_id res chain seq x y z
N MET A 1 -22.51 14.60 42.46
CA MET A 1 -22.79 14.33 41.04
C MET A 1 -21.68 13.45 40.52
N SER A 2 -21.97 12.17 40.25
CA SER A 2 -20.98 11.25 39.71
C SER A 2 -20.61 11.69 38.31
N ILE A 3 -19.32 11.92 38.08
CA ILE A 3 -18.75 12.01 36.74
C ILE A 3 -18.94 10.62 36.14
N ALA A 4 -20.02 10.48 35.38
CA ALA A 4 -20.39 9.23 34.75
C ALA A 4 -19.22 8.79 33.87
N GLN A 5 -18.86 7.52 34.00
CA GLN A 5 -17.99 6.69 33.16
C GLN A 5 -18.42 6.63 31.66
N ARG A 6 -19.04 7.71 31.14
CA ARG A 6 -19.75 7.83 29.87
C ARG A 6 -19.05 8.71 28.83
N GLU A 7 -17.77 9.04 29.00
CA GLU A 7 -16.93 9.16 27.81
C GLU A 7 -16.66 7.74 27.28
N LEU A 8 -17.71 7.12 26.71
CA LEU A 8 -17.51 6.00 25.82
C LEU A 8 -16.51 6.48 24.78
N PHE A 9 -15.45 5.71 24.60
CA PHE A 9 -14.51 5.89 23.51
C PHE A 9 -15.34 5.79 22.24
N GLN A 10 -15.67 6.93 21.62
CA GLN A 10 -16.35 6.90 20.33
C GLN A 10 -15.33 6.35 19.35
N LEU A 11 -15.53 5.09 18.96
CA LEU A 11 -14.72 4.42 17.97
C LEU A 11 -15.17 4.88 16.59
N ASP A 12 -14.21 5.01 15.69
CA ASP A 12 -14.45 5.24 14.28
C ASP A 12 -14.73 3.92 13.53
N SER A 13 -14.34 2.79 14.12
CA SER A 13 -14.59 1.44 13.63
C SER A 13 -15.93 0.88 14.17
N PRO A 14 -16.52 -0.16 13.52
CA PRO A 14 -16.01 -0.89 12.37
C PRO A 14 -16.12 -0.12 11.04
N LEU A 15 -15.25 -0.44 10.09
CA LEU A 15 -15.42 -0.03 8.70
C LEU A 15 -16.53 -0.88 8.08
N LEU A 16 -17.56 -0.23 7.54
CA LEU A 16 -18.70 -0.91 6.91
C LEU A 16 -18.63 -0.95 5.37
N GLY A 17 -17.73 -0.18 4.77
CA GLY A 17 -17.56 -0.05 3.33
C GLY A 17 -16.34 -0.79 2.79
N GLU A 18 -16.03 -0.54 1.52
CA GLU A 18 -14.86 -1.10 0.85
C GLU A 18 -13.55 -0.48 1.34
N ILE A 19 -12.44 -1.19 1.09
CA ILE A 19 -11.11 -0.64 1.31
C ILE A 19 -10.80 0.36 0.22
N ARG A 20 -10.40 1.54 0.65
CA ARG A 20 -10.12 2.71 -0.15
C ARG A 20 -8.72 3.21 0.16
N GLY A 21 -8.03 3.71 -0.87
CA GLY A 21 -6.76 4.40 -0.66
C GLY A 21 -6.55 5.53 -1.63
N GLU A 22 -5.75 6.49 -1.19
CA GLU A 22 -5.37 7.65 -1.98
C GLU A 22 -4.47 7.20 -3.17
N ARG A 23 -4.72 7.77 -4.34
CA ARG A 23 -4.11 7.34 -5.61
C ARG A 23 -2.60 7.52 -5.65
N SER A 24 -2.02 8.56 -5.08
CA SER A 24 -0.57 8.78 -5.03
C SER A 24 0.13 7.69 -4.21
N LEU A 25 -0.47 7.22 -3.12
CA LEU A 25 -0.01 6.06 -2.37
C LEU A 25 -0.04 4.76 -3.19
N MET A 26 -0.94 4.65 -4.17
CA MET A 26 -0.94 3.56 -5.15
C MET A 26 0.08 3.80 -6.29
N ALA A 27 0.26 5.03 -6.74
CA ALA A 27 1.08 5.34 -7.90
C ALA A 27 2.58 5.18 -7.60
N PHE A 28 3.03 5.55 -6.39
CA PHE A 28 4.45 5.67 -6.08
C PHE A 28 4.96 4.75 -4.96
N PRO A 29 6.27 4.40 -4.95
CA PRO A 29 6.82 3.43 -4.02
C PRO A 29 7.27 4.04 -2.69
N PHE A 30 6.32 4.36 -1.81
CA PHE A 30 6.65 4.88 -0.47
C PHE A 30 6.97 3.81 0.59
N PHE A 31 6.64 2.54 0.33
CA PHE A 31 6.75 1.46 1.30
C PHE A 31 7.74 0.39 0.85
N ALA A 32 8.47 -0.19 1.79
CA ALA A 32 9.41 -1.26 1.49
C ALA A 32 8.66 -2.57 1.12
N LEU A 33 9.15 -3.28 0.10
CA LEU A 33 8.58 -4.57 -0.32
C LEU A 33 9.21 -5.73 0.45
N ALA A 34 9.13 -5.67 1.78
CA ALA A 34 9.76 -6.62 2.68
C ALA A 34 8.79 -7.14 3.73
N LYS A 35 8.95 -8.42 4.12
CA LYS A 35 8.23 -9.03 5.26
C LYS A 35 8.86 -8.71 6.61
N ASN A 36 10.12 -8.31 6.60
CA ASN A 36 10.95 -8.03 7.77
C ASN A 36 11.39 -6.57 7.77
N ALA A 37 11.96 -6.11 8.88
CA ALA A 37 12.50 -4.76 9.01
C ALA A 37 13.47 -4.44 7.86
N TRP A 38 13.26 -3.29 7.22
CA TRP A 38 14.06 -2.80 6.11
C TRP A 38 14.83 -1.54 6.51
N MET A 39 16.14 -1.66 6.68
CA MET A 39 17.00 -0.59 7.21
C MET A 39 17.68 0.26 6.14
N LYS A 40 17.43 0.00 4.85
CA LYS A 40 18.00 0.80 3.77
C LYS A 40 16.98 1.88 3.35
N PRO A 41 17.42 3.12 3.06
CA PRO A 41 16.54 4.11 2.48
C PRO A 41 15.91 3.63 1.16
N LEU A 42 14.72 4.12 0.85
CA LEU A 42 14.11 4.00 -0.46
C LEU A 42 14.30 5.33 -1.20
N SER A 43 14.54 5.25 -2.50
CA SER A 43 14.62 6.42 -3.37
C SER A 43 13.90 6.14 -4.66
N TYR A 44 13.14 7.12 -5.13
CA TYR A 44 12.48 7.13 -6.42
C TYR A 44 12.66 8.52 -7.01
N SER A 45 13.08 8.59 -8.26
CA SER A 45 13.30 9.86 -8.93
C SER A 45 13.01 9.73 -10.42
N THR A 46 12.28 10.71 -10.93
CA THR A 46 11.97 10.96 -12.33
C THR A 46 12.19 12.46 -12.58
N PRO A 47 12.08 12.96 -13.82
CA PRO A 47 12.22 14.40 -14.08
C PRO A 47 11.24 15.29 -13.31
N THR A 48 10.08 14.76 -12.90
CA THR A 48 9.01 15.53 -12.26
C THR A 48 8.72 15.13 -10.81
N VAL A 49 9.06 13.90 -10.41
CA VAL A 49 8.75 13.35 -9.08
C VAL A 49 10.01 12.84 -8.40
N SER A 50 10.20 13.22 -7.14
CA SER A 50 11.26 12.72 -6.26
C SER A 50 10.66 12.27 -4.93
N ILE A 51 11.08 11.11 -4.46
CA ILE A 51 10.67 10.54 -3.17
C ILE A 51 11.90 9.95 -2.49
N GLU A 52 12.09 10.30 -1.23
CA GLU A 52 13.08 9.73 -0.33
C GLU A 52 12.39 9.23 0.92
N VAL A 53 12.63 7.97 1.28
CA VAL A 53 12.08 7.35 2.49
C VAL A 53 13.21 6.83 3.35
N ARG A 54 13.35 7.37 4.56
CA ARG A 54 14.40 7.02 5.51
C ARG A 54 13.86 6.14 6.63
N PRO A 55 14.63 5.11 7.03
CA PRO A 55 14.27 4.23 8.14
C PRO A 55 14.37 4.94 9.49
N SER A 56 13.57 4.49 10.45
CA SER A 56 13.87 4.70 11.88
C SER A 56 14.77 3.57 12.41
N ALA A 57 15.00 3.53 13.73
CA ALA A 57 15.64 2.39 14.39
C ALA A 57 14.88 1.05 14.16
N ARG A 58 13.59 1.10 13.77
CA ARG A 58 12.77 -0.07 13.43
C ARG A 58 12.69 -0.36 11.93
N GLY A 59 13.37 0.43 11.10
CA GLY A 59 13.32 0.35 9.65
C GLY A 59 12.23 1.22 9.02
N VAL A 60 12.13 1.13 7.70
CA VAL A 60 11.10 1.78 6.89
C VAL A 60 9.78 1.02 7.01
N ALA A 61 8.66 1.74 6.99
CA ALA A 61 7.33 1.18 6.86
C ALA A 61 7.23 0.29 5.61
N THR A 62 6.78 -0.94 5.81
CA THR A 62 6.62 -1.95 4.77
C THR A 62 5.25 -1.87 4.13
N ILE A 63 5.08 -2.54 2.98
CA ILE A 63 3.77 -2.63 2.31
C ILE A 63 2.71 -3.34 3.15
N TYR A 64 3.11 -4.09 4.19
CA TYR A 64 2.17 -4.64 5.18
C TYR A 64 1.73 -3.60 6.21
N ASP A 65 2.59 -2.65 6.56
CA ASP A 65 2.21 -1.55 7.47
C ASP A 65 1.23 -0.60 6.79
N LYS A 66 1.30 -0.48 5.45
CA LYS A 66 0.35 0.25 4.62
C LYS A 66 -1.11 -0.19 4.85
N GLU A 67 -1.37 -1.44 5.28
CA GLU A 67 -2.72 -1.90 5.60
C GLU A 67 -3.42 -1.01 6.63
N ILE A 68 -2.67 -0.52 7.63
CA ILE A 68 -3.21 0.41 8.65
C ILE A 68 -3.54 1.75 8.01
N VAL A 69 -2.68 2.24 7.11
CA VAL A 69 -2.90 3.51 6.39
C VAL A 69 -4.15 3.42 5.50
N LEU A 70 -4.32 2.31 4.78
CA LEU A 70 -5.52 2.06 3.97
C LEU A 70 -6.78 1.96 4.82
N TYR A 71 -6.70 1.28 5.97
CA TYR A 71 -7.83 1.18 6.88
C TYR A 71 -8.28 2.56 7.40
N ILE A 72 -7.34 3.39 7.84
CA ILE A 72 -7.65 4.75 8.31
C ILE A 72 -8.20 5.62 7.16
N ALA A 73 -7.60 5.55 5.97
CA ALA A 73 -8.10 6.26 4.80
C ALA A 73 -9.52 5.84 4.42
N SER A 74 -9.85 4.56 4.57
CA SER A 74 -11.20 4.04 4.33
C SER A 74 -12.21 4.58 5.36
N LEU A 75 -11.84 4.61 6.65
CA LEU A 75 -12.66 5.22 7.70
C LEU A 75 -12.89 6.72 7.43
N MET A 76 -11.84 7.44 7.03
CA MET A 76 -11.93 8.86 6.68
C MET A 76 -12.86 9.09 5.48
N ALA A 77 -12.71 8.31 4.41
CA ALA A 77 -13.56 8.39 3.23
C ALA A 77 -15.03 8.10 3.55
N ALA A 78 -15.30 7.09 4.38
CA ALA A 78 -16.67 6.76 4.81
C ALA A 78 -17.32 7.89 5.62
N LYS A 79 -16.55 8.55 6.50
CA LYS A 79 -17.05 9.71 7.24
C LYS A 79 -17.32 10.92 6.33
N ILE A 80 -16.47 11.15 5.32
CA ILE A 80 -16.66 12.21 4.33
C ILE A 80 -17.97 11.97 3.55
N GLU A 81 -18.17 10.74 3.08
CA GLU A 81 -19.39 10.34 2.37
C GLU A 81 -20.65 10.48 3.23
N ALA A 82 -20.54 10.21 4.53
CA ALA A 82 -21.61 10.42 5.51
C ALA A 82 -21.81 11.90 5.94
N GLY A 83 -21.04 12.85 5.40
CA GLY A 83 -21.14 14.27 5.73
C GLY A 83 -20.75 14.60 7.18
N MET A 84 -19.93 13.76 7.83
CA MET A 84 -19.50 13.95 9.21
C MET A 84 -18.34 14.94 9.30
N ALA A 85 -18.20 15.60 10.46
CA ALA A 85 -17.00 16.39 10.75
C ALA A 85 -15.75 15.49 10.79
N ILE A 86 -14.72 15.88 10.06
CA ILE A 86 -13.48 15.11 9.91
C ILE A 86 -12.36 15.75 10.72
N SER A 87 -11.62 14.94 11.47
CA SER A 87 -10.37 15.31 12.14
C SER A 87 -9.24 14.38 11.69
N GLN A 88 -8.01 14.72 12.05
CA GLN A 88 -6.83 13.87 11.83
C GLN A 88 -6.73 12.70 12.81
N ASP A 89 -7.50 12.73 13.89
CA ASP A 89 -7.41 11.76 14.98
C ASP A 89 -8.42 10.64 14.75
N PHE A 90 -7.92 9.40 14.72
CA PHE A 90 -8.74 8.20 14.56
C PHE A 90 -8.55 7.25 15.73
N THR A 91 -9.64 6.68 16.22
CA THR A 91 -9.67 5.65 17.26
C THR A 91 -10.41 4.42 16.73
N PHE A 92 -9.77 3.26 16.68
CA PHE A 92 -10.37 2.01 16.21
C PHE A 92 -9.92 0.83 17.07
N THR A 93 -10.55 -0.34 16.91
CA THR A 93 -10.10 -1.56 17.58
C THR A 93 -9.17 -2.37 16.66
N ALA A 94 -8.20 -3.07 17.26
CA ALA A 94 -7.37 -4.01 16.51
C ALA A 94 -8.19 -5.19 15.96
N HIS A 95 -9.31 -5.54 16.63
CA HIS A 95 -10.22 -6.57 16.14
C HIS A 95 -10.79 -6.16 14.78
N ASP A 96 -11.39 -4.97 14.67
CA ASP A 96 -12.01 -4.51 13.44
C ASP A 96 -10.99 -4.36 12.30
N LEU A 97 -9.78 -3.87 12.59
CA LEU A 97 -8.70 -3.83 11.62
C LEU A 97 -8.35 -5.23 11.10
N PHE A 98 -8.13 -6.20 12.00
CA PHE A 98 -7.72 -7.56 11.61
C PHE A 98 -8.81 -8.29 10.82
N THR A 99 -10.08 -8.07 11.17
CA THR A 99 -11.22 -8.61 10.41
C THR A 99 -11.19 -8.13 8.96
N VAL A 100 -10.91 -6.85 8.74
CA VAL A 100 -10.84 -6.26 7.40
C VAL A 100 -9.59 -6.70 6.63
N THR A 101 -8.43 -6.80 7.29
CA THR A 101 -7.18 -7.20 6.62
C THR A 101 -7.02 -8.72 6.47
N GLY A 102 -7.90 -9.51 7.08
CA GLY A 102 -7.80 -10.98 7.11
C GLY A 102 -6.68 -11.49 8.03
N ALA A 103 -6.14 -10.64 8.91
CA ALA A 103 -5.14 -11.05 9.90
C ALA A 103 -5.79 -11.88 11.02
N ASN A 104 -5.06 -12.85 11.57
CA ASN A 104 -5.57 -13.62 12.71
C ASN A 104 -5.50 -12.80 14.02
N HIS A 105 -6.37 -13.11 14.99
CA HIS A 105 -6.42 -12.44 16.30
C HIS A 105 -5.49 -13.12 17.31
N SER A 106 -4.19 -13.22 17.00
CA SER A 106 -3.18 -13.85 17.87
C SER A 106 -2.31 -12.81 18.58
N ALA A 107 -1.68 -13.20 19.70
CA ALA A 107 -0.70 -12.35 20.40
C ALA A 107 0.42 -11.82 19.47
N ARG A 108 0.82 -12.64 18.49
CA ARG A 108 1.78 -12.27 17.45
C ARG A 108 1.26 -11.13 16.55
N SER A 109 -0.01 -11.14 16.18
CA SER A 109 -0.63 -10.07 15.39
C SER A 109 -0.68 -8.75 16.15
N TYR A 110 -0.98 -8.78 17.45
CA TYR A 110 -0.90 -7.58 18.29
C TYR A 110 0.53 -7.02 18.39
N SER A 111 1.55 -7.89 18.52
CA SER A 111 2.95 -7.46 18.48
C SER A 111 3.31 -6.83 17.13
N ARG A 112 2.88 -7.44 16.02
CA ARG A 112 3.10 -6.91 14.67
C ARG A 112 2.41 -5.57 14.44
N LEU A 113 1.21 -5.38 14.99
CA LEU A 113 0.49 -4.11 14.94
C LEU A 113 1.27 -3.02 15.69
N ALA A 114 1.82 -3.32 16.86
CA ALA A 114 2.67 -2.38 17.59
C ALA A 114 3.93 -2.01 16.78
N ASP A 115 4.64 -3.00 16.23
CA ASP A 115 5.82 -2.78 15.40
C ASP A 115 5.50 -1.97 14.14
N ALA A 116 4.33 -2.22 13.52
CA ALA A 116 3.85 -1.49 12.35
C ALA A 116 3.57 -0.01 12.65
N LEU A 117 2.88 0.28 13.75
CA LEU A 117 2.64 1.64 14.22
C LEU A 117 3.94 2.38 14.53
N GLU A 118 4.92 1.71 15.17
CA GLU A 118 6.24 2.29 15.44
C GLU A 118 6.99 2.62 14.13
N ARG A 119 6.93 1.75 13.12
CA ARG A 119 7.50 2.05 11.79
C ARG A 119 6.77 3.17 11.06
N LEU A 120 5.44 3.22 11.10
CA LEU A 120 4.64 4.28 10.47
C LEU A 120 4.92 5.66 11.09
N GLN A 121 5.12 5.72 12.40
CA GLN A 121 5.48 6.95 13.11
C GLN A 121 6.97 7.33 12.91
N GLY A 122 7.85 6.34 12.81
CA GLY A 122 9.30 6.58 12.71
C GLY A 122 9.82 6.83 11.29
N THR A 123 9.17 6.30 10.26
CA THR A 123 9.61 6.46 8.85
C THR A 123 9.55 7.92 8.44
N GLN A 124 10.65 8.46 7.92
CA GLN A 124 10.72 9.85 7.46
C GLN A 124 10.63 9.90 5.93
N ILE A 125 9.70 10.69 5.41
CA ILE A 125 9.39 10.79 3.98
C ILE A 125 9.60 12.22 3.53
N ARG A 126 10.33 12.39 2.44
CA ARG A 126 10.47 13.65 1.71
C ARG A 126 10.03 13.43 0.27
N THR A 127 9.13 14.26 -0.22
CA THR A 127 8.62 14.19 -1.60
C THR A 127 8.26 15.58 -2.11
N ASN A 128 8.31 15.77 -3.43
CA ASN A 128 7.79 16.97 -4.08
C ASN A 128 6.36 16.78 -4.62
N ILE A 129 5.69 15.67 -4.28
CA ILE A 129 4.28 15.45 -4.59
C ILE A 129 3.44 16.34 -3.68
N GLU A 130 2.69 17.26 -4.27
CA GLU A 130 1.74 18.12 -3.58
C GLU A 130 0.51 17.33 -3.12
N ALA A 131 -0.06 17.73 -1.98
CA ALA A 131 -1.27 17.14 -1.42
C ALA A 131 -2.27 18.26 -1.09
N GLY A 132 -3.43 18.25 -1.72
CA GLY A 132 -4.44 19.29 -1.54
C GLY A 132 -4.04 20.67 -2.06
N GLY A 133 -3.24 20.71 -3.13
CA GLY A 133 -2.68 21.92 -3.75
C GLY A 133 -1.52 22.57 -2.97
N GLU A 134 -1.02 21.89 -1.94
CA GLU A 134 0.08 22.38 -1.10
C GLU A 134 1.24 21.36 -1.12
N GLY A 135 2.43 21.84 -1.48
CA GLY A 135 3.68 21.13 -1.28
C GLY A 135 4.27 21.42 0.11
N GLU A 136 5.04 20.48 0.65
CA GLU A 136 5.81 20.69 1.88
C GLU A 136 7.30 20.45 1.64
N GLU A 137 8.14 21.39 2.06
CA GLU A 137 9.57 21.18 2.15
C GLU A 137 9.92 20.54 3.50
N GLY A 138 10.51 19.35 3.48
CA GLY A 138 10.99 18.69 4.70
C GLY A 138 10.72 17.20 4.73
N PHE A 139 10.76 16.65 5.94
CA PHE A 139 10.41 15.26 6.21
C PHE A 139 9.14 15.20 7.04
N PHE A 140 8.26 14.27 6.70
CA PHE A 140 7.10 13.90 7.51
C PHE A 140 7.05 12.39 7.76
N SER A 141 6.29 11.99 8.78
CA SER A 141 5.92 10.59 9.03
C SER A 141 4.50 10.33 8.57
N TRP A 142 4.11 9.07 8.36
CA TRP A 142 2.72 8.74 8.04
C TRP A 142 1.75 9.08 9.18
N LEU A 143 2.19 8.79 10.41
CA LEU A 143 1.46 9.07 11.64
C LEU A 143 2.28 10.05 12.48
N SER A 144 1.68 11.16 12.88
CA SER A 144 2.30 12.08 13.83
C SER A 144 2.19 11.55 15.27
N GLU A 145 1.17 10.74 15.55
CA GLU A 145 0.98 10.05 16.82
C GLU A 145 0.37 8.66 16.59
N ALA A 146 0.80 7.69 17.38
CA ALA A 146 0.23 6.35 17.44
C ALA A 146 0.33 5.82 18.88
N ARG A 147 -0.79 5.44 19.49
CA ARG A 147 -0.89 4.96 20.86
C ARG A 147 -1.80 3.74 20.94
N LEU A 148 -1.30 2.69 21.58
CA LEU A 148 -2.08 1.51 21.93
C LEU A 148 -2.61 1.68 23.36
N GLN A 149 -3.93 1.76 23.51
CA GLN A 149 -4.56 1.91 24.82
C GLN A 149 -4.89 0.53 25.40
N TYR A 150 -4.39 0.25 26.60
CA TYR A 150 -4.62 -1.02 27.28
C TYR A 150 -5.45 -0.82 28.55
N ALA A 151 -6.27 -1.82 28.84
CA ALA A 151 -6.83 -2.04 30.17
C ALA A 151 -6.08 -3.21 30.83
N ARG A 152 -6.09 -3.26 32.16
CA ARG A 152 -5.68 -4.46 32.91
C ARG A 152 -6.92 -5.17 33.42
N SER A 153 -6.99 -6.48 33.21
CA SER A 153 -7.99 -7.34 33.85
C SER A 153 -7.67 -7.54 35.33
N ALA A 154 -8.61 -8.14 36.07
CA ALA A 154 -8.46 -8.39 37.51
C ALA A 154 -7.22 -9.25 37.86
N ASN A 155 -6.78 -10.10 36.93
CA ASN A 155 -5.56 -10.92 37.03
C ASN A 155 -4.27 -10.19 36.57
N GLY A 156 -4.35 -8.90 36.22
CA GLY A 156 -3.20 -8.06 35.85
C GLY A 156 -2.78 -8.11 34.37
N GLU A 157 -3.41 -8.95 33.55
CA GLU A 157 -3.10 -9.10 32.13
C GLU A 157 -3.46 -7.84 31.32
N LYS A 158 -2.58 -7.45 30.38
CA LYS A 158 -2.84 -6.32 29.48
C LYS A 158 -3.79 -6.75 28.36
N ARG A 159 -4.94 -6.10 28.27
CA ARG A 159 -5.88 -6.25 27.15
C ARG A 159 -5.91 -4.97 26.34
N LEU A 160 -5.59 -5.06 25.05
CA LEU A 160 -5.70 -3.91 24.15
C LEU A 160 -7.17 -3.51 24.03
N LYS A 161 -7.45 -2.23 24.24
CA LYS A 161 -8.78 -1.65 24.16
C LYS A 161 -9.01 -0.96 22.82
N SER A 162 -8.06 -0.12 22.42
CA SER A 162 -8.15 0.65 21.18
C SER A 162 -6.77 1.06 20.68
N VAL A 163 -6.71 1.36 19.40
CA VAL A 163 -5.61 2.01 18.71
C VAL A 163 -6.04 3.45 18.49
N LYS A 164 -5.23 4.41 18.94
CA LYS A 164 -5.39 5.84 18.64
C LYS A 164 -4.26 6.29 17.74
N VAL A 165 -4.59 6.97 16.67
CA VAL A 165 -3.61 7.47 15.71
C VAL A 165 -3.97 8.88 15.29
N ARG A 166 -2.96 9.66 14.91
CA ARG A 166 -3.11 10.95 14.25
C ARG A 166 -2.39 10.91 12.90
N LEU A 167 -3.12 11.17 11.82
CA LEU A 167 -2.54 11.29 10.48
C LEU A 167 -1.69 12.56 10.40
N CYS A 168 -0.59 12.50 9.65
CA CYS A 168 0.14 13.71 9.30
C CYS A 168 -0.66 14.61 8.35
N ASP A 169 -0.27 15.87 8.26
CA ASP A 169 -0.96 16.89 7.48
C ASP A 169 -0.98 16.53 5.98
N TRP A 170 0.16 16.05 5.45
CA TRP A 170 0.27 15.62 4.05
C TRP A 170 -0.77 14.54 3.69
N LEU A 171 -0.82 13.43 4.44
CA LEU A 171 -1.72 12.32 4.15
C LEU A 171 -3.19 12.72 4.37
N PHE A 172 -3.45 13.52 5.41
CA PHE A 172 -4.78 14.05 5.67
C PHE A 172 -5.29 14.92 4.52
N ARG A 173 -4.47 15.87 4.04
CA ARG A 173 -4.83 16.71 2.88
C ARG A 173 -5.01 15.88 1.61
N ALA A 174 -4.14 14.91 1.38
CA ALA A 174 -4.23 14.04 0.19
C ALA A 174 -5.57 13.29 0.13
N ILE A 175 -6.01 12.73 1.25
CA ILE A 175 -7.31 12.03 1.31
C ILE A 175 -8.49 13.02 1.23
N LEU A 176 -8.41 14.14 1.96
CA LEU A 176 -9.52 15.08 2.09
C LEU A 176 -9.78 15.90 0.83
N ARG A 177 -8.71 16.41 0.20
CA ARG A 177 -8.80 17.49 -0.81
C ARG A 177 -8.62 17.01 -2.23
N ASP A 178 -7.80 15.99 -2.46
CA ASP A 178 -7.53 15.55 -3.84
C ASP A 178 -8.67 14.69 -4.38
N GLY A 179 -9.47 14.07 -3.50
CA GLY A 179 -10.65 13.28 -3.87
C GLY A 179 -10.34 12.05 -4.73
N GLN A 180 -9.06 11.74 -4.97
CA GLN A 180 -8.62 10.62 -5.79
C GLN A 180 -8.49 9.35 -4.94
N VAL A 181 -9.59 8.95 -4.33
CA VAL A 181 -9.66 7.73 -3.52
C VAL A 181 -10.17 6.60 -4.40
N LEU A 182 -9.39 5.52 -4.50
CA LEU A 182 -9.70 4.37 -5.33
C LEU A 182 -9.99 3.14 -4.45
N ASP A 183 -11.01 2.38 -4.83
CA ASP A 183 -11.32 1.12 -4.16
C ASP A 183 -10.29 0.04 -4.52
N TYR A 184 -9.98 -0.78 -3.53
CA TYR A 184 -9.15 -1.98 -3.62
C TYR A 184 -10.02 -3.23 -3.73
N ALA A 185 -9.54 -4.22 -4.49
CA ALA A 185 -10.18 -5.53 -4.56
C ALA A 185 -10.19 -6.21 -3.17
N SER A 186 -11.27 -6.94 -2.85
CA SER A 186 -11.45 -7.64 -1.58
C SER A 186 -10.34 -8.65 -1.26
N THR A 187 -9.70 -9.21 -2.29
CA THR A 187 -8.58 -10.16 -2.17
C THR A 187 -7.20 -9.50 -2.10
N TYR A 188 -7.11 -8.17 -2.15
CA TYR A 188 -5.84 -7.44 -2.18
C TYR A 188 -4.89 -7.83 -1.02
N PHE A 189 -5.41 -7.95 0.21
CA PHE A 189 -4.57 -8.29 1.36
C PHE A 189 -4.02 -9.73 1.35
N GLN A 190 -4.52 -10.59 0.47
CA GLN A 190 -4.02 -11.96 0.29
C GLN A 190 -2.77 -12.00 -0.61
N LEU A 191 -2.49 -10.91 -1.32
CA LEU A 191 -1.34 -10.82 -2.24
C LEU A 191 -0.01 -10.68 -1.49
N GLY A 192 1.05 -11.20 -2.11
CA GLY A 192 2.43 -10.99 -1.67
C GLY A 192 2.91 -9.54 -1.86
N PRO A 193 4.11 -9.18 -1.34
CA PRO A 193 4.57 -7.79 -1.35
C PRO A 193 4.66 -7.19 -2.76
N ILE A 194 5.23 -7.94 -3.70
CA ILE A 194 5.40 -7.43 -5.05
C ILE A 194 4.10 -7.46 -5.83
N GLU A 195 3.26 -8.48 -5.63
CA GLU A 195 1.93 -8.61 -6.22
C GLU A 195 1.03 -7.44 -5.82
N ARG A 196 1.03 -7.06 -4.52
CA ARG A 196 0.31 -5.86 -4.04
C ARG A 196 0.79 -4.60 -4.76
N ARG A 197 2.11 -4.44 -4.92
CA ARG A 197 2.67 -3.27 -5.58
C ARG A 197 2.33 -3.22 -7.06
N ILE A 198 2.36 -4.35 -7.77
CA ILE A 198 1.95 -4.45 -9.18
C ILE A 198 0.46 -4.11 -9.31
N TYR A 199 -0.39 -4.66 -8.44
CA TYR A 199 -1.81 -4.31 -8.38
C TYR A 199 -2.02 -2.80 -8.24
N GLU A 200 -1.28 -2.14 -7.35
CA GLU A 200 -1.41 -0.69 -7.10
C GLU A 200 -0.96 0.16 -8.28
N VAL A 201 0.15 -0.19 -8.93
CA VAL A 201 0.61 0.50 -10.15
C VAL A 201 -0.43 0.35 -11.25
N ALA A 202 -0.96 -0.87 -11.44
CA ALA A 202 -2.02 -1.14 -12.41
C ALA A 202 -3.29 -0.32 -12.09
N ARG A 203 -3.78 -0.37 -10.84
CA ARG A 203 -5.00 0.32 -10.39
C ARG A 203 -4.93 1.84 -10.51
N SER A 204 -3.75 2.42 -10.30
CA SER A 204 -3.56 3.87 -10.39
C SER A 204 -3.33 4.37 -11.82
N THR A 205 -2.85 3.52 -12.73
CA THR A 205 -2.32 3.95 -14.04
C THR A 205 -3.10 3.41 -15.23
N CYS A 206 -3.63 2.18 -15.17
CA CYS A 206 -4.36 1.58 -16.28
C CYS A 206 -5.65 2.36 -16.58
N VAL A 207 -5.90 2.58 -17.87
CA VAL A 207 -7.13 3.20 -18.38
C VAL A 207 -7.98 2.11 -19.03
N ASP A 208 -9.30 2.28 -19.00
CA ASP A 208 -10.22 1.31 -19.60
C ASP A 208 -10.02 1.21 -21.12
N GLY A 209 -9.90 -0.01 -21.62
CA GLY A 209 -9.67 -0.29 -23.04
C GLY A 209 -8.23 -0.13 -23.52
N GLU A 210 -7.30 0.36 -22.68
CA GLU A 210 -5.90 0.59 -23.06
C GLU A 210 -4.93 -0.20 -22.17
N PRO A 211 -4.14 -1.13 -22.74
CA PRO A 211 -3.13 -1.84 -21.97
C PRO A 211 -2.00 -0.91 -21.56
N LEU A 212 -1.55 -1.03 -20.31
CA LEU A 212 -0.32 -0.39 -19.85
C LEU A 212 0.87 -1.22 -20.33
N ASP A 213 1.66 -0.67 -21.25
CA ASP A 213 2.87 -1.29 -21.76
C ASP A 213 4.11 -0.51 -21.27
N MET A 214 4.97 -1.17 -20.49
CA MET A 214 6.09 -0.55 -19.80
C MET A 214 7.37 -1.38 -19.92
N ASP A 215 8.50 -0.70 -20.14
CA ASP A 215 9.82 -1.32 -20.01
C ASP A 215 10.03 -1.92 -18.61
N LEU A 216 10.62 -3.11 -18.53
CA LEU A 216 10.78 -3.85 -17.29
C LEU A 216 11.61 -3.07 -16.25
N GLN A 217 12.63 -2.30 -16.68
CA GLN A 217 13.44 -1.49 -15.79
C GLN A 217 12.64 -0.29 -15.27
N LEU A 218 11.79 0.32 -16.11
CA LEU A 218 10.90 1.39 -15.68
C LEU A 218 9.85 0.88 -14.68
N LEU A 219 9.24 -0.29 -14.93
CA LEU A 219 8.29 -0.89 -13.98
C LEU A 219 8.97 -1.25 -12.65
N LYS A 220 10.22 -1.74 -12.69
CA LYS A 220 11.02 -1.98 -11.48
C LYS A 220 11.20 -0.70 -10.66
N LEU A 221 11.47 0.43 -11.33
CA LEU A 221 11.57 1.73 -10.69
C LEU A 221 10.22 2.15 -10.08
N GLN A 222 9.12 2.03 -10.84
CA GLN A 222 7.76 2.40 -10.41
C GLN A 222 7.26 1.58 -9.21
N THR A 223 7.63 0.30 -9.16
CA THR A 223 7.33 -0.58 -8.03
C THR A 223 8.25 -0.35 -6.83
N GLY A 224 9.40 0.32 -7.01
CA GLY A 224 10.41 0.48 -5.97
C GLY A 224 11.09 -0.83 -5.59
N PHE A 225 11.07 -1.85 -6.44
CA PHE A 225 11.64 -3.16 -6.13
C PHE A 225 13.16 -3.07 -5.94
N GLN A 226 13.65 -3.47 -4.76
CA GLN A 226 15.02 -3.14 -4.32
C GLN A 226 16.09 -4.12 -4.86
N ASN A 227 15.70 -5.35 -5.19
CA ASN A 227 16.63 -6.37 -5.68
C ASN A 227 17.05 -6.12 -7.15
N PRO A 228 18.11 -6.77 -7.67
CA PRO A 228 18.55 -6.61 -9.06
C PRO A 228 17.46 -6.91 -10.09
N LEU A 229 17.59 -6.33 -11.30
CA LEU A 229 16.63 -6.49 -12.40
C LEU A 229 16.39 -7.96 -12.79
N SER A 230 17.40 -8.82 -12.68
CA SER A 230 17.27 -10.27 -12.90
C SER A 230 16.25 -10.92 -11.97
N ASN A 231 16.24 -10.52 -10.69
CA ASN A 231 15.31 -11.06 -9.70
C ASN A 231 13.91 -10.51 -9.94
N PHE A 232 13.82 -9.24 -10.36
CA PHE A 232 12.55 -8.65 -10.75
C PHE A 232 11.93 -9.37 -11.95
N ARG A 233 12.74 -9.69 -12.97
CA ARG A 233 12.32 -10.50 -14.11
C ARG A 233 11.78 -11.87 -13.70
N ILE A 234 12.48 -12.57 -12.81
CA ILE A 234 12.02 -13.86 -12.27
C ILE A 234 10.67 -13.70 -11.56
N ALA A 235 10.52 -12.68 -10.72
CA ALA A 235 9.26 -12.37 -10.05
C ALA A 235 8.13 -12.09 -11.06
N MET A 236 8.39 -11.27 -12.09
CA MET A 236 7.39 -10.98 -13.12
C MET A 236 6.95 -12.22 -13.91
N ARG A 237 7.86 -13.16 -14.21
CA ARG A 237 7.48 -14.46 -14.81
C ARG A 237 6.54 -15.25 -13.90
N GLN A 238 6.85 -15.31 -12.60
CA GLN A 238 6.01 -16.02 -11.63
C GLN A 238 4.63 -15.37 -11.50
N ILE A 239 4.58 -14.04 -11.43
CA ILE A 239 3.33 -13.27 -11.34
C ILE A 239 2.47 -13.46 -12.60
N ALA A 240 3.08 -13.35 -13.79
CA ALA A 240 2.40 -13.57 -15.06
C ALA A 240 1.86 -15.01 -15.18
N ALA A 241 2.66 -16.01 -14.81
CA ALA A 241 2.25 -17.41 -14.86
C ALA A 241 1.13 -17.74 -13.86
N ALA A 242 1.15 -17.15 -12.67
CA ALA A 242 0.11 -17.35 -11.66
C ALA A 242 -1.22 -16.66 -12.02
N ASN A 243 -1.16 -15.58 -12.81
CA ASN A 243 -2.29 -14.74 -13.21
C ASN A 243 -3.27 -14.40 -12.06
N ALA A 244 -2.71 -14.13 -10.88
CA ALA A 244 -3.47 -13.98 -9.63
C ALA A 244 -3.74 -12.51 -9.24
N ILE A 245 -3.32 -11.53 -10.06
CA ILE A 245 -3.55 -10.11 -9.76
C ILE A 245 -5.03 -9.77 -9.99
N PRO A 246 -5.79 -9.35 -8.96
CA PRO A 246 -7.23 -9.14 -9.11
C PRO A 246 -7.55 -8.06 -10.15
N GLY A 247 -8.37 -8.40 -11.14
CA GLY A 247 -8.82 -7.46 -12.17
C GLY A 247 -7.79 -7.11 -13.25
N TYR A 248 -6.60 -7.73 -13.26
CA TYR A 248 -5.57 -7.45 -14.25
C TYR A 248 -4.92 -8.72 -14.78
N ASP A 249 -4.69 -8.76 -16.09
CA ASP A 249 -3.83 -9.73 -16.74
C ASP A 249 -2.43 -9.13 -16.92
N ILE A 250 -1.41 -9.92 -16.57
CA ILE A 250 -0.01 -9.51 -16.63
C ILE A 250 0.72 -10.39 -17.63
N ALA A 251 1.31 -9.79 -18.65
CA ALA A 251 2.16 -10.48 -19.62
C ALA A 251 3.58 -9.92 -19.55
N LEU A 252 4.57 -10.81 -19.52
CA LEU A 252 5.98 -10.46 -19.70
C LEU A 252 6.39 -10.82 -21.13
N ILE A 253 6.77 -9.81 -21.91
CA ILE A 253 7.29 -9.96 -23.26
C ILE A 253 8.81 -9.87 -23.17
N GLU A 254 9.50 -10.93 -23.55
CA GLU A 254 10.96 -10.99 -23.55
C GLU A 254 11.46 -11.14 -24.98
N ASP A 255 12.40 -10.27 -25.37
CA ASP A 255 13.06 -10.42 -26.65
C ASP A 255 13.91 -11.71 -26.64
N ALA A 256 14.04 -12.33 -27.81
CA ALA A 256 14.94 -13.46 -27.97
C ALA A 256 16.35 -13.06 -27.46
N PRO A 257 17.02 -13.93 -26.67
CA PRO A 257 18.37 -13.63 -26.24
C PRO A 257 19.23 -13.39 -27.48
N ALA A 258 19.94 -12.26 -27.52
CA ALA A 258 20.85 -11.94 -28.61
C ALA A 258 21.72 -13.17 -28.93
N ALA A 259 21.78 -13.54 -30.22
CA ALA A 259 22.58 -14.67 -30.68
C ALA A 259 24.00 -14.51 -30.12
N VAL A 260 24.52 -15.59 -29.53
CA VAL A 260 25.89 -15.59 -29.00
C VAL A 260 26.81 -15.52 -30.21
N VAL A 261 27.39 -14.35 -30.47
CA VAL A 261 28.50 -14.22 -31.41
C VAL A 261 29.71 -14.81 -30.69
N GLU A 262 30.06 -16.05 -31.00
CA GLU A 262 31.29 -16.68 -30.51
C GLU A 262 32.49 -16.03 -31.21
N ASP A 263 33.01 -14.94 -30.67
CA ASP A 263 34.41 -14.58 -30.91
C ASP A 263 34.98 -13.73 -29.77
N GLY A 264 36.02 -14.26 -29.10
CA GLY A 264 36.91 -13.50 -28.20
C GLY A 264 36.77 -13.76 -26.69
N PRO A 265 37.86 -13.54 -25.91
CA PRO A 265 37.97 -13.95 -24.51
C PRO A 265 37.01 -13.16 -23.61
N ARG A 266 36.26 -13.91 -22.79
CA ARG A 266 35.18 -13.44 -21.92
C ARG A 266 35.62 -12.37 -20.91
N LYS A 267 35.29 -11.09 -21.18
CA LYS A 267 35.05 -10.05 -20.17
C LYS A 267 34.08 -8.98 -20.69
N ALA A 268 32.79 -9.32 -20.73
CA ALA A 268 31.70 -8.33 -20.72
C ALA A 268 30.46 -9.00 -20.13
N GLY A 269 29.88 -8.42 -19.08
CA GLY A 269 28.65 -8.93 -18.48
C GLY A 269 27.56 -9.05 -19.55
N ARG A 270 26.95 -10.23 -19.67
CA ARG A 270 25.87 -10.50 -20.63
C ARG A 270 24.77 -9.46 -20.44
N ARG A 271 24.60 -8.55 -21.41
CA ARG A 271 23.52 -7.56 -21.40
C ARG A 271 22.20 -8.33 -21.37
N SER A 272 21.37 -8.10 -20.35
CA SER A 272 20.07 -8.77 -20.24
C SER A 272 19.22 -8.37 -21.46
N ALA A 273 18.56 -9.33 -22.10
CA ALA A 273 17.66 -9.05 -23.22
C ALA A 273 16.60 -8.02 -22.79
N ALA A 274 16.21 -7.11 -23.68
CA ALA A 274 15.14 -6.18 -23.38
C ALA A 274 13.85 -6.96 -23.07
N ALA A 275 13.04 -6.40 -22.16
CA ALA A 275 11.77 -6.99 -21.78
C ALA A 275 10.78 -5.90 -21.42
N ARG A 276 9.53 -6.14 -21.76
CA ARG A 276 8.41 -5.25 -21.49
C ARG A 276 7.35 -6.01 -20.73
N VAL A 277 6.59 -5.30 -19.92
CA VAL A 277 5.45 -5.84 -19.19
C VAL A 277 4.21 -5.14 -19.73
N VAL A 278 3.23 -5.95 -20.14
CA VAL A 278 1.91 -5.49 -20.55
C VAL A 278 0.93 -5.84 -19.44
N ILE A 279 0.21 -4.84 -18.95
CA ILE A 279 -0.83 -4.97 -17.93
C ILE A 279 -2.16 -4.54 -18.56
N THR A 280 -3.09 -5.47 -18.63
CA THR A 280 -4.42 -5.23 -19.21
C THR A 280 -5.47 -5.37 -18.12
N ARG A 281 -6.37 -4.39 -18.01
CA ARG A 281 -7.53 -4.52 -17.11
C ARG A 281 -8.47 -5.59 -17.67
N ARG A 282 -8.85 -6.56 -16.83
CA ARG A 282 -9.86 -7.55 -17.21
C ARG A 282 -11.20 -6.84 -17.40
N ALA A 283 -11.91 -7.17 -18.46
CA ALA A 283 -13.29 -6.75 -18.62
C ALA A 283 -14.07 -7.21 -17.38
N LEU A 284 -14.85 -6.30 -16.78
CA LEU A 284 -15.87 -6.71 -15.84
C LEU A 284 -16.79 -7.64 -16.60
N LEU A 285 -16.95 -8.89 -16.15
CA LEU A 285 -18.02 -9.74 -16.63
C LEU A 285 -19.32 -9.02 -16.25
N THR A 286 -19.87 -8.22 -17.15
CA THR A 286 -21.25 -7.81 -17.08
C THR A 286 -22.05 -9.09 -17.06
N SER A 287 -22.76 -9.36 -15.96
CA SER A 287 -23.78 -10.39 -15.95
C SER A 287 -24.88 -9.93 -16.91
N GLU A 288 -24.72 -10.19 -18.20
CA GLU A 288 -25.78 -10.02 -19.18
C GLU A 288 -26.82 -11.12 -18.96
N ALA A 289 -28.01 -10.66 -18.58
CA ALA A 289 -29.31 -11.23 -18.92
C ALA A 289 -29.58 -12.71 -18.56
N ALA A 290 -29.92 -12.95 -17.29
CA ALA A 290 -30.98 -13.89 -16.97
C ALA A 290 -32.33 -13.16 -17.02
N ASP A 291 -32.69 -12.64 -18.19
CA ASP A 291 -34.05 -12.19 -18.49
C ASP A 291 -34.29 -12.42 -19.98
N GLY A 292 -34.61 -13.68 -20.30
CA GLY A 292 -35.19 -14.05 -21.60
C GLY A 292 -36.72 -14.00 -21.46
N PRO A 293 -37.45 -13.45 -22.45
CA PRO A 293 -38.85 -13.09 -22.26
C PRO A 293 -39.81 -14.26 -22.46
N ALA A 294 -40.91 -14.18 -21.70
CA ALA A 294 -42.24 -14.82 -21.84
C ALA A 294 -42.33 -16.35 -21.69
#